data_AF-A0A7V5Q2P7-F1
#
_entry.id   AF-A0A7V5Q2P7-F1
#
_cell.length_a   1.000
_cell.length_b   1.000
_cell.length_c   1.000
_cell.angle_alpha   90.00
_cell.angle_beta   90.00
_cell.angle_gamma   90.00
#
_symmetry.space_group_name_H-M   'P 1'
#
loop_
_entity.id
_entity.type
_entity.pdbx_description
1 polymer ?
#
loop_
_entity_poly.entity_id
_entity_poly.type
_entity_poly.pdbx_seq_one_letter_code
_entity_poly.pdbx_strand_id
1 'polypeptide(L)'
;MRRTPRSRVESALSFGKESGWYERGNALVTFRLQRRRNPMGTLAARNRDRDRYLSTLYQGRLPMAAKELGLSRRALRRAFTLVEMLVVIAVIGILVALLLPAVAMSREAVRRMVCSTHLAQLGLALHQYQDVHLVYPPGTIEKQGPIQNVPKGYHFSWTTSILPYLERRGLDRAIDRSVGVYAKQNASVYDASVQILLCPSDYQSTSPMTSSYAGVHHPTETPIDADNLGVFFLNSRLTPDDIADGLNHTFFLGEKVAPKAGVVLGWMSGTRATLRNMGHSLRGELEPAPPSNLFVGGFGSMHADTVQFLLGSGAVVSIPRRTDLKPLQQLSDRRDGALVDEELYLSQ
;
A
#
# COMPACT_ATOMS: atom_id res chain seq x y z
N MET A 1 -62.10 -14.62 21.97
CA MET A 1 -62.94 -15.77 21.52
C MET A 1 -62.92 -15.80 20.00
N ARG A 2 -62.45 -16.92 19.42
CA ARG A 2 -62.81 -17.51 18.11
C ARG A 2 -62.65 -16.65 16.84
N ARG A 3 -62.15 -17.13 15.70
CA ARG A 3 -61.62 -18.42 15.22
C ARG A 3 -61.03 -18.10 13.83
N THR A 4 -59.94 -18.75 13.47
CA THR A 4 -59.50 -18.93 12.07
C THR A 4 -60.53 -19.71 11.25
N PRO A 5 -60.40 -19.71 9.92
CA PRO A 5 -60.02 -20.98 9.30
C PRO A 5 -58.98 -20.86 8.18
N ARG A 6 -58.15 -21.91 8.12
CA ARG A 6 -57.30 -22.30 6.99
C ARG A 6 -58.17 -22.98 5.92
N SER A 7 -57.81 -22.82 4.65
CA SER A 7 -57.96 -23.89 3.67
C SER A 7 -56.79 -23.90 2.68
N ARG A 8 -56.31 -25.12 2.47
CA ARG A 8 -55.13 -25.57 1.73
C ARG A 8 -55.57 -25.96 0.32
N VAL A 9 -54.85 -25.55 -0.72
CA VAL A 9 -54.89 -26.21 -2.04
C VAL A 9 -53.46 -26.29 -2.58
N GLU A 10 -53.00 -27.52 -2.77
CA GLU A 10 -51.81 -27.87 -3.56
C GLU A 10 -52.16 -27.78 -5.05
N SER A 11 -51.28 -27.22 -5.88
CA SER A 11 -50.99 -27.72 -7.23
C SER A 11 -49.90 -26.91 -7.93
N ALA A 12 -48.77 -27.60 -8.17
CA ALA A 12 -48.06 -27.73 -9.43
C ALA A 12 -48.02 -26.57 -10.47
N LEU A 13 -46.79 -26.32 -10.93
CA LEU A 13 -46.39 -25.85 -12.27
C LEU A 13 -46.57 -24.35 -12.60
N SER A 14 -45.46 -23.62 -12.68
CA SER A 14 -44.81 -23.28 -13.97
C SER A 14 -43.95 -22.01 -13.84
N PHE A 15 -42.73 -22.10 -14.38
CA PHE A 15 -41.83 -20.98 -14.59
C PHE A 15 -42.39 -20.09 -15.71
N GLY A 16 -42.68 -18.82 -15.41
CA GLY A 16 -43.06 -17.80 -16.38
C GLY A 16 -42.25 -16.52 -16.16
N LYS A 17 -41.45 -16.15 -17.17
CA LYS A 17 -40.75 -14.86 -17.28
C LYS A 17 -41.77 -13.75 -17.57
N GLU A 18 -41.73 -12.65 -16.83
CA GLU A 18 -42.31 -11.38 -17.28
C GLU A 18 -41.35 -10.21 -17.07
N SER A 19 -41.19 -9.45 -18.15
CA SER A 19 -40.40 -8.25 -18.33
C SER A 19 -41.31 -7.02 -18.29
N GLY A 20 -41.05 -6.08 -17.38
CA GLY A 20 -41.67 -4.75 -17.36
C GLY A 20 -40.82 -3.71 -18.09
N TRP A 21 -41.47 -2.84 -18.86
CA TRP A 21 -40.88 -1.75 -19.66
C TRP A 21 -41.09 -0.38 -19.00
N TYR A 22 -40.14 0.55 -19.22
CA TYR A 22 -40.30 1.98 -19.02
C TYR A 22 -39.80 2.72 -20.28
N GLU A 23 -40.63 3.62 -20.82
CA GLU A 23 -40.38 4.41 -22.03
C GLU A 23 -39.74 5.77 -21.74
N ARG A 24 -38.75 6.18 -22.56
CA ARG A 24 -38.74 7.46 -23.32
C ARG A 24 -37.50 7.59 -24.22
N GLY A 25 -37.71 7.89 -25.51
CA GLY A 25 -36.79 8.73 -26.31
C GLY A 25 -36.05 8.13 -27.52
N ASN A 26 -36.75 7.97 -28.66
CA ASN A 26 -36.32 8.08 -30.07
C ASN A 26 -34.88 7.70 -30.53
N ALA A 27 -34.72 6.48 -31.05
CA ALA A 27 -34.09 6.16 -32.35
C ALA A 27 -34.37 4.67 -32.71
N LEU A 28 -35.10 4.43 -33.81
CA LEU A 28 -35.52 3.10 -34.27
C LEU A 28 -34.41 2.42 -35.10
N VAL A 29 -33.80 1.36 -34.56
CA VAL A 29 -33.07 0.34 -35.34
C VAL A 29 -33.65 -1.03 -34.99
N THR A 30 -34.29 -1.67 -35.95
CA THR A 30 -34.94 -2.98 -35.80
C THR A 30 -33.90 -4.10 -35.89
N PHE A 31 -33.63 -4.80 -34.77
CA PHE A 31 -32.90 -6.07 -34.78
C PHE A 31 -33.85 -7.25 -34.58
N ARG A 32 -33.97 -8.09 -35.61
CA ARG A 32 -34.76 -9.33 -35.61
C ARG A 32 -33.92 -10.43 -34.95
N LEU A 33 -34.20 -10.75 -33.68
CA LEU A 33 -33.58 -11.86 -32.96
C LEU A 33 -34.09 -13.20 -33.50
N GLN A 34 -33.30 -13.85 -34.35
CA GLN A 34 -33.53 -15.22 -34.81
C GLN A 34 -32.70 -16.18 -33.95
N ARG A 35 -33.40 -16.96 -33.11
CA ARG A 35 -32.81 -18.04 -32.29
C ARG A 35 -32.08 -19.03 -33.20
N ARG A 36 -30.75 -19.10 -33.12
CA ARG A 36 -29.97 -20.27 -33.52
C ARG A 36 -29.44 -20.98 -32.27
N ARG A 37 -29.80 -22.25 -32.14
CA ARG A 37 -29.24 -23.22 -31.18
C ARG A 37 -27.77 -23.44 -31.52
N ASN A 38 -26.86 -23.15 -30.59
CA ASN A 38 -25.48 -23.65 -30.60
C ASN A 38 -25.33 -24.65 -29.44
N PRO A 39 -24.96 -25.92 -29.71
CA PRO A 39 -24.52 -26.82 -28.66
C PRO A 39 -23.04 -26.60 -28.32
N MET A 40 -22.74 -26.87 -27.06
CA MET A 40 -21.46 -26.69 -26.38
C MET A 40 -20.32 -27.47 -27.01
N GLY A 41 -19.14 -26.83 -27.09
CA GLY A 41 -17.86 -27.44 -27.38
C GLY A 41 -16.83 -26.97 -26.36
N THR A 42 -16.57 -27.84 -25.39
CA THR A 42 -15.57 -27.72 -24.32
C THR A 42 -14.16 -28.00 -24.86
N LEU A 43 -13.23 -27.13 -24.46
CA LEU A 43 -11.88 -27.38 -23.94
C LEU A 43 -10.94 -28.42 -24.60
N ALA A 44 -9.72 -27.92 -24.81
CA ALA A 44 -8.42 -28.57 -24.57
C ALA A 44 -7.70 -29.28 -25.73
N ALA A 45 -6.36 -29.21 -25.59
CA ALA A 45 -5.33 -30.03 -26.23
C ALA A 45 -5.00 -29.72 -27.71
N ARG A 46 -4.18 -28.67 -27.88
CA ARG A 46 -3.31 -28.46 -29.03
C ARG A 46 -2.05 -29.33 -28.85
N ASN A 47 -1.65 -30.02 -29.92
CA ASN A 47 -0.37 -30.71 -30.13
C ASN A 47 -0.10 -32.02 -29.38
N ARG A 48 -0.55 -33.12 -29.98
CA ARG A 48 0.24 -34.36 -30.08
C ARG A 48 -0.20 -35.13 -31.33
N ASP A 49 0.73 -35.87 -31.94
CA ASP A 49 0.52 -36.85 -33.01
C ASP A 49 0.42 -36.34 -34.45
N ARG A 50 1.55 -35.83 -34.93
CA ARG A 50 1.85 -35.56 -36.34
C ARG A 50 2.70 -36.71 -36.92
N ASP A 51 2.22 -37.95 -36.83
CA ASP A 51 3.03 -39.15 -37.18
C ASP A 51 2.22 -40.32 -37.81
N ARG A 52 1.37 -40.03 -38.78
CA ARG A 52 0.84 -41.07 -39.67
C ARG A 52 0.44 -40.40 -40.99
N TYR A 53 0.63 -41.09 -42.12
CA TYR A 53 0.41 -40.64 -43.51
C TYR A 53 1.65 -40.14 -44.29
N LEU A 54 2.81 -40.78 -44.12
CA LEU A 54 3.87 -40.76 -45.13
C LEU A 54 4.20 -42.18 -45.60
N SER A 55 3.29 -42.78 -46.37
CA SER A 55 3.60 -44.04 -47.07
C SER A 55 2.69 -44.25 -48.28
N THR A 56 2.71 -43.34 -49.26
CA THR A 56 2.31 -43.68 -50.63
C THR A 56 2.85 -42.67 -51.62
N LEU A 57 3.37 -43.15 -52.75
CA LEU A 57 3.83 -42.41 -53.94
C LEU A 57 5.32 -42.03 -53.96
N TYR A 58 6.18 -43.02 -53.73
CA TYR A 58 7.51 -43.07 -54.34
C TYR A 58 7.46 -44.02 -55.55
N GLN A 59 7.15 -43.50 -56.74
CA GLN A 59 7.45 -44.15 -58.01
C GLN A 59 7.31 -43.11 -59.14
N GLY A 60 8.43 -42.48 -59.50
CA GLY A 60 8.48 -41.49 -60.58
C GLY A 60 9.93 -41.15 -60.90
N ARG A 61 10.48 -41.88 -61.86
CA ARG A 61 11.86 -41.79 -62.37
C ARG A 61 11.94 -40.67 -63.40
N LEU A 62 12.77 -39.65 -63.18
CA LEU A 62 13.26 -38.74 -64.24
C LEU A 62 14.76 -38.50 -64.04
N PRO A 63 15.62 -38.84 -65.01
CA PRO A 63 17.01 -38.40 -65.02
C PRO A 63 17.19 -37.16 -65.91
N MET A 64 18.37 -36.54 -65.74
CA MET A 64 19.05 -35.59 -66.63
C MET A 64 18.94 -34.10 -66.29
N ALA A 65 20.03 -33.66 -65.66
CA ALA A 65 20.87 -32.53 -66.08
C ALA A 65 20.27 -31.13 -65.99
N ALA A 66 20.34 -30.55 -64.80
CA ALA A 66 20.70 -29.15 -64.64
C ALA A 66 22.01 -29.07 -63.84
N LYS A 67 23.02 -28.53 -64.52
CA LYS A 67 24.39 -28.33 -64.06
C LYS A 67 24.37 -27.29 -62.93
N GLU A 68 24.46 -27.74 -61.68
CA GLU A 68 24.66 -26.84 -60.54
C GLU A 68 26.04 -26.18 -60.66
N LEU A 69 26.07 -24.90 -61.01
CA LEU A 69 27.20 -24.02 -60.69
C LEU A 69 27.15 -23.75 -59.18
N GLY A 70 27.68 -24.72 -58.43
CA GLY A 70 27.91 -24.60 -57.00
C GLY A 70 28.95 -23.52 -56.70
N LEU A 71 28.53 -22.26 -56.61
CA LEU A 71 29.21 -21.29 -55.78
C LEU A 71 28.91 -21.65 -54.33
N SER A 72 29.61 -22.67 -53.84
CA SER A 72 29.78 -22.88 -52.40
C SER A 72 30.43 -21.62 -51.86
N ARG A 73 29.63 -20.70 -51.31
CA ARG A 73 30.13 -19.77 -50.31
C ARG A 73 30.60 -20.65 -49.17
N ARG A 74 31.88 -21.05 -49.20
CA ARG A 74 32.58 -21.50 -48.01
C ARG A 74 32.50 -20.34 -47.03
N ALA A 75 31.46 -20.34 -46.21
CA ALA A 75 31.40 -19.51 -45.03
C ALA A 75 32.64 -19.92 -44.23
N LEU A 76 33.68 -19.10 -44.30
CA LEU A 76 34.89 -19.21 -43.49
C LEU A 76 34.41 -19.22 -42.04
N ARG A 77 34.24 -20.42 -41.47
CA ARG A 77 33.93 -20.59 -40.05
C ARG A 77 35.19 -20.15 -39.32
N ARG A 78 35.22 -18.89 -38.91
CA ARG A 78 36.23 -18.40 -37.96
C ARG A 78 36.04 -19.19 -36.66
N ALA A 79 36.97 -20.09 -36.38
CA ALA A 79 37.03 -20.75 -35.08
C ALA A 79 37.52 -19.70 -34.07
N PHE A 80 36.73 -19.46 -33.03
CA PHE A 80 37.08 -18.55 -31.95
C PHE A 80 38.29 -19.12 -31.20
N THR A 81 39.31 -18.30 -30.98
CA THR A 81 40.45 -18.69 -30.14
C THR A 81 40.05 -18.64 -28.66
N LEU A 82 40.68 -19.48 -27.83
CA LEU A 82 40.46 -19.48 -26.38
C LEU A 82 40.67 -18.10 -25.77
N VAL A 83 41.68 -17.37 -26.27
CA VAL A 83 42.03 -16.02 -25.84
C VAL A 83 40.91 -15.02 -26.13
N GLU A 84 40.33 -15.03 -27.33
CA GLU A 84 39.22 -14.13 -27.68
C GLU A 84 38.00 -14.35 -26.77
N MET A 85 37.70 -15.61 -26.43
CA MET A 85 36.59 -15.91 -25.52
C MET A 85 36.89 -15.42 -24.09
N LEU A 86 38.12 -15.64 -23.62
CA LEU A 86 38.55 -15.18 -22.29
C LEU A 86 38.42 -13.65 -22.15
N VAL A 87 38.83 -12.89 -23.16
CA VAL A 87 38.72 -11.42 -23.16
C VAL A 87 37.26 -10.98 -23.12
N VAL A 88 36.38 -11.62 -23.91
CA VAL A 88 34.95 -11.27 -23.93
C VAL A 88 34.32 -11.53 -22.56
N ILE A 89 34.59 -12.67 -21.94
CA ILE A 89 34.08 -12.96 -20.59
C ILE A 89 34.66 -11.98 -19.57
N ALA A 90 35.95 -11.63 -19.66
CA ALA A 90 36.56 -10.65 -18.77
C ALA A 90 35.90 -9.27 -18.87
N VAL A 91 35.63 -8.79 -20.09
CA VAL A 91 34.94 -7.51 -20.32
C VAL A 91 33.50 -7.56 -19.79
N ILE A 92 32.74 -8.62 -20.09
CA ILE A 92 31.37 -8.79 -19.55
C ILE A 92 31.40 -8.84 -18.02
N GLY A 93 32.36 -9.56 -17.43
CA GLY A 93 32.55 -9.65 -15.99
C GLY A 93 32.78 -8.28 -15.35
N ILE A 94 33.64 -7.45 -15.93
CA ILE A 94 33.90 -6.07 -15.47
C ILE A 94 32.63 -5.21 -15.60
N LEU A 95 31.93 -5.27 -16.74
CA LEU A 95 30.70 -4.51 -16.93
C LEU A 95 29.62 -4.89 -15.92
N VAL A 96 29.40 -6.19 -15.67
CA VAL A 96 28.43 -6.67 -14.68
C VAL A 96 28.83 -6.27 -13.26
N ALA A 97 30.12 -6.36 -12.92
CA ALA A 97 30.63 -5.96 -11.61
C ALA A 97 30.40 -4.47 -11.32
N LEU A 98 30.50 -3.61 -12.34
CA LEU A 98 30.21 -2.17 -12.21
C LEU A 98 28.70 -1.86 -12.19
N LEU A 99 27.87 -2.64 -12.89
CA LEU A 99 26.43 -2.41 -12.97
C LEU A 99 25.65 -2.89 -11.74
N LEU A 100 26.07 -3.98 -11.09
CA LEU A 100 25.36 -4.58 -9.97
C LEU A 100 25.14 -3.63 -8.77
N PRO A 101 26.17 -2.90 -8.25
CA PRO A 101 25.95 -1.95 -7.16
C PRO A 101 25.05 -0.78 -7.57
N ALA A 102 25.18 -0.29 -8.82
CA ALA A 102 24.37 0.81 -9.33
C ALA A 102 22.88 0.46 -9.41
N VAL A 103 22.55 -0.77 -9.84
CA VAL A 103 21.15 -1.23 -9.91
C VAL A 103 20.52 -1.34 -8.51
N ALA A 104 21.28 -1.75 -7.49
CA ALA A 104 20.79 -1.81 -6.12
C ALA A 104 20.47 -0.42 -5.55
N MET A 105 21.39 0.55 -5.73
CA MET A 105 21.17 1.93 -5.29
C MET A 105 19.97 2.59 -5.98
N SER A 106 19.83 2.36 -7.29
CA SER A 106 18.69 2.86 -8.07
C SER A 106 17.36 2.31 -7.56
N ARG A 107 17.29 1.00 -7.29
CA ARG A 107 16.07 0.38 -6.74
C ARG A 107 15.67 0.97 -5.41
N GLU A 108 16.63 1.27 -4.53
CA GLU A 108 16.32 1.86 -3.23
C GLU A 108 15.87 3.31 -3.34
N ALA A 109 16.43 4.09 -4.27
CA ALA A 109 15.93 5.43 -4.58
C ALA A 109 14.46 5.39 -5.05
N VAL A 110 14.10 4.43 -5.90
CA VAL A 110 12.70 4.24 -6.33
C VAL A 110 11.79 3.87 -5.16
N ARG A 111 12.21 2.97 -4.27
CA ARG A 111 11.40 2.61 -3.08
C ARG A 111 11.17 3.82 -2.17
N ARG A 112 12.19 4.67 -1.96
CA ARG A 112 12.06 5.94 -1.23
C ARG A 112 11.05 6.88 -1.89
N MET A 113 11.10 7.00 -3.21
CA MET A 113 10.16 7.82 -3.98
C MET A 113 8.71 7.32 -3.83
N VAL A 114 8.51 6.00 -3.79
CA VAL A 114 7.19 5.40 -3.51
C VAL A 114 6.71 5.77 -2.10
N CYS A 115 7.58 5.70 -1.08
CA CYS A 115 7.21 6.11 0.27
C CYS A 115 6.83 7.60 0.36
N SER A 116 7.60 8.47 -0.31
CA SER A 116 7.27 9.89 -0.41
C SER A 116 5.92 10.11 -1.09
N THR A 117 5.63 9.35 -2.15
CA THR A 117 4.33 9.37 -2.83
C THR A 117 3.19 8.89 -1.93
N HIS A 118 3.40 7.82 -1.14
CA HIS A 118 2.41 7.36 -0.17
C HIS A 118 2.11 8.44 0.87
N LEU A 119 3.13 9.09 1.44
CA LEU A 119 2.94 10.20 2.39
C LEU A 119 2.18 11.36 1.76
N ALA A 120 2.50 11.75 0.52
CA ALA A 120 1.77 12.80 -0.19
C ALA A 120 0.29 12.44 -0.40
N GLN A 121 -0.01 11.18 -0.78
CA GLN A 121 -1.39 10.69 -0.92
C GLN A 121 -2.13 10.65 0.42
N LEU A 122 -1.45 10.26 1.51
CA LEU A 122 -2.01 10.31 2.86
C LEU A 122 -2.28 11.75 3.29
N GLY A 123 -1.38 12.68 2.97
CA GLY A 123 -1.57 14.12 3.21
C GLY A 123 -2.78 14.69 2.46
N LEU A 124 -2.92 14.34 1.19
CA LEU A 124 -4.11 14.71 0.41
C LEU A 124 -5.40 14.20 1.08
N ALA A 125 -5.41 12.95 1.55
CA ALA A 125 -6.56 12.38 2.24
C ALA A 125 -6.85 13.05 3.59
N LEU A 126 -5.81 13.49 4.32
CA LEU A 126 -5.96 14.28 5.55
C LEU A 126 -6.59 15.64 5.28
N HIS A 127 -6.18 16.34 4.23
CA HIS A 127 -6.79 17.61 3.82
C HIS A 127 -8.23 17.41 3.34
N GLN A 128 -8.52 16.38 2.55
CA GLN A 128 -9.91 16.08 2.15
C GLN A 128 -10.81 15.77 3.36
N TYR A 129 -10.29 15.06 4.37
CA TYR A 129 -10.99 14.89 5.63
C TYR A 129 -11.25 16.25 6.30
N GLN A 130 -10.22 17.08 6.41
CA GLN A 130 -10.33 18.40 7.04
C GLN A 130 -11.28 19.34 6.28
N ASP A 131 -11.33 19.29 4.96
CA ASP A 131 -12.26 20.10 4.15
C ASP A 131 -13.72 19.73 4.44
N VAL A 132 -14.01 18.45 4.65
CA VAL A 132 -15.36 17.94 4.92
C VAL A 132 -15.76 18.11 6.39
N HIS A 133 -14.82 17.88 7.32
CA HIS A 133 -15.10 17.86 8.76
C HIS A 133 -14.72 19.14 9.49
N LEU A 134 -14.06 20.08 8.78
CA LEU A 134 -13.49 21.34 9.29
C LEU A 134 -12.40 21.19 10.36
N VAL A 135 -11.96 19.97 10.64
CA VAL A 135 -10.90 19.62 11.58
C VAL A 135 -10.07 18.45 11.03
N TYR A 136 -8.81 18.36 11.42
CA TYR A 136 -8.00 17.17 11.18
C TYR A 136 -8.52 15.97 11.99
N PRO A 137 -8.33 14.73 11.48
CA PRO A 137 -8.84 13.56 12.17
C PRO A 137 -8.10 13.33 13.49
N PRO A 138 -8.78 12.83 14.52
CA PRO A 138 -8.12 12.50 15.78
C PRO A 138 -7.08 11.40 15.57
N GLY A 139 -5.96 11.48 16.29
CA GLY A 139 -4.96 10.41 16.27
C GLY A 139 -5.52 9.07 16.75
N THR A 140 -6.38 9.13 17.76
CA THR A 140 -7.10 7.99 18.30
C THR A 140 -8.40 8.42 18.95
N ILE A 141 -9.44 7.58 18.86
CA ILE A 141 -10.71 7.78 19.55
C ILE A 141 -10.83 6.77 20.68
N GLU A 142 -11.07 7.27 21.89
CA GLU A 142 -11.32 6.46 23.08
C GLU A 142 -12.05 7.28 24.15
N LYS A 143 -12.73 6.62 25.09
CA LYS A 143 -13.43 7.32 26.16
C LYS A 143 -12.51 7.94 27.21
N GLN A 144 -11.36 7.32 27.49
CA GLN A 144 -10.42 7.75 28.52
C GLN A 144 -8.97 7.58 28.07
N GLY A 145 -8.10 8.50 28.50
CA GLY A 145 -6.64 8.40 28.42
C GLY A 145 -6.00 8.14 29.80
N PRO A 146 -4.68 7.95 29.85
CA PRO A 146 -3.80 7.77 28.69
C PRO A 146 -4.00 6.41 28.01
N ILE A 147 -3.75 6.36 26.72
CA ILE A 147 -3.98 5.17 25.90
C ILE A 147 -2.92 4.10 26.17
N GLN A 148 -3.40 2.89 26.48
CA GLN A 148 -2.54 1.72 26.64
C GLN A 148 -2.35 1.03 25.28
N ASN A 149 -1.09 0.71 24.96
CA ASN A 149 -0.67 0.03 23.73
C ASN A 149 -0.91 -1.48 23.80
N VAL A 150 -2.16 -1.87 24.03
CA VAL A 150 -2.62 -3.26 24.17
C VAL A 150 -3.79 -3.54 23.22
N PRO A 151 -4.05 -4.81 22.85
CA PRO A 151 -5.14 -5.18 21.94
C PRO A 151 -6.52 -5.16 22.62
N LYS A 152 -6.85 -4.08 23.34
CA LYS A 152 -8.11 -3.92 24.07
C LYS A 152 -8.50 -2.45 24.14
N GLY A 153 -9.68 -2.11 23.64
CA GLY A 153 -10.24 -0.76 23.68
C GLY A 153 -10.97 -0.42 22.38
N TYR A 154 -11.49 0.79 22.30
CA TYR A 154 -12.10 1.35 21.10
C TYR A 154 -11.03 1.66 20.05
N HIS A 155 -10.02 2.47 20.41
CA HIS A 155 -8.77 2.74 19.67
C HIS A 155 -8.87 2.99 18.16
N PHE A 156 -9.93 3.59 17.64
CA PHE A 156 -9.97 3.91 16.20
C PHE A 156 -8.93 4.98 15.85
N SER A 157 -8.03 4.64 14.94
CA SER A 157 -6.93 5.51 14.46
C SER A 157 -7.39 6.56 13.44
N TRP A 158 -6.60 7.62 13.29
CA TRP A 158 -6.67 8.57 12.16
C TRP A 158 -6.73 7.85 10.80
N THR A 159 -6.03 6.73 10.64
CA THR A 159 -6.01 5.94 9.38
C THR A 159 -7.40 5.48 8.98
N THR A 160 -8.23 5.07 9.95
CA THR A 160 -9.61 4.61 9.72
C THR A 160 -10.52 5.75 9.31
N SER A 161 -10.24 6.96 9.79
CA SER A 161 -11.00 8.18 9.47
C SER A 161 -10.77 8.63 8.03
N ILE A 162 -9.58 8.40 7.49
CA ILE A 162 -9.23 8.84 6.13
C ILE A 162 -9.52 7.82 5.02
N LEU A 163 -9.94 6.58 5.35
CA LEU A 163 -10.21 5.52 4.37
C LEU A 163 -11.15 5.95 3.20
N PRO A 164 -12.24 6.71 3.42
CA PRO A 164 -13.11 7.15 2.33
C PRO A 164 -12.40 7.99 1.27
N TYR A 165 -11.36 8.72 1.68
CA TYR A 165 -10.55 9.64 0.88
C TYR A 165 -9.35 8.93 0.22
N LEU A 166 -9.04 7.70 0.64
CA LEU A 166 -8.04 6.81 0.03
C LEU A 166 -8.64 5.82 -0.98
N GLU A 167 -9.85 6.11 -1.49
CA GLU A 167 -10.63 5.18 -2.33
C GLU A 167 -10.90 3.81 -1.68
N ARG A 168 -10.83 3.72 -0.34
CA ARG A 168 -11.10 2.50 0.44
C ARG A 168 -12.49 2.51 1.08
N ARG A 169 -13.49 3.11 0.42
CA ARG A 169 -14.89 3.18 0.88
C ARG A 169 -15.54 1.82 1.17
N GLY A 170 -15.06 0.75 0.53
CA GLY A 170 -15.50 -0.61 0.83
C GLY A 170 -15.10 -1.06 2.23
N LEU A 171 -13.83 -0.83 2.61
CA LEU A 171 -13.32 -1.15 3.95
C LEU A 171 -13.97 -0.25 5.00
N ASP A 172 -14.09 1.05 4.71
CA ASP A 172 -14.69 2.02 5.63
C ASP A 172 -16.12 1.65 6.06
N ARG A 173 -16.95 1.21 5.11
CA ARG A 173 -18.34 0.78 5.37
C ARG A 173 -18.43 -0.56 6.10
N ALA A 174 -17.40 -1.41 5.98
CA ALA A 174 -17.34 -2.69 6.65
C ALA A 174 -16.93 -2.57 8.13
N ILE A 175 -16.40 -1.42 8.54
CA ILE A 175 -16.05 -1.14 9.94
C ILE A 175 -17.32 -0.93 10.77
N ASP A 176 -17.53 -1.81 11.75
CA ASP A 176 -18.51 -1.60 12.81
C ASP A 176 -17.94 -0.68 13.89
N ARG A 177 -18.39 0.58 13.89
CA ARG A 177 -17.98 1.62 14.83
C ARG A 177 -18.74 1.58 16.16
N SER A 178 -19.68 0.64 16.35
CA SER A 178 -20.37 0.46 17.63
C SER A 178 -19.52 -0.32 18.65
N VAL A 179 -18.50 -1.03 18.17
CA VAL A 179 -17.54 -1.83 18.95
C VAL A 179 -16.11 -1.36 18.67
N GLY A 180 -15.15 -1.77 19.52
CA GLY A 180 -13.75 -1.41 19.33
C GLY A 180 -13.05 -2.14 18.18
N VAL A 181 -11.86 -1.65 17.82
CA VAL A 181 -11.06 -2.16 16.69
C VAL A 181 -10.76 -3.67 16.80
N TYR A 182 -10.49 -4.17 18.00
CA TYR A 182 -10.13 -5.58 18.22
C TYR A 182 -11.32 -6.52 18.41
N ALA A 183 -12.55 -6.02 18.29
CA ALA A 183 -13.73 -6.85 18.41
C ALA A 183 -13.83 -7.83 17.23
N LYS A 184 -14.39 -9.03 17.48
CA LYS A 184 -14.51 -10.08 16.45
C LYS A 184 -15.25 -9.62 15.19
N GLN A 185 -16.19 -8.68 15.34
CA GLN A 185 -16.96 -8.07 14.27
C GLN A 185 -16.06 -7.34 13.26
N ASN A 186 -14.99 -6.70 13.74
CA ASN A 186 -14.04 -5.96 12.91
C ASN A 186 -12.86 -6.80 12.42
N ALA A 187 -12.74 -8.09 12.82
CA ALA A 187 -11.59 -8.94 12.50
C ALA A 187 -11.28 -9.00 10.99
N SER A 188 -12.32 -9.11 10.15
CA SER A 188 -12.14 -9.17 8.69
C SER A 188 -11.53 -7.90 8.08
N VAL A 189 -11.83 -6.73 8.65
CA VAL A 189 -11.26 -5.45 8.22
C VAL A 189 -9.88 -5.24 8.84
N TYR A 190 -9.73 -5.63 10.11
CA TYR A 190 -8.48 -5.56 10.85
C TYR A 190 -7.36 -6.35 10.17
N ASP A 191 -7.67 -7.54 9.67
CA ASP A 191 -6.72 -8.41 8.94
C ASP A 191 -6.43 -7.95 7.51
N ALA A 192 -7.17 -6.96 6.99
CA ALA A 192 -7.02 -6.49 5.61
C ALA A 192 -5.72 -5.70 5.43
N SER A 193 -5.06 -5.91 4.29
CA SER A 193 -3.87 -5.15 3.91
C SER A 193 -4.23 -3.87 3.18
N VAL A 194 -3.72 -2.74 3.69
CA VAL A 194 -3.86 -1.42 3.05
C VAL A 194 -2.50 -0.99 2.51
N GLN A 195 -2.25 -1.30 1.23
CA GLN A 195 -0.92 -1.17 0.62
C GLN A 195 -0.28 0.23 0.71
N ILE A 196 -1.09 1.29 0.70
CA ILE A 196 -0.58 2.67 0.85
C ILE A 196 0.03 2.93 2.24
N LEU A 197 -0.33 2.13 3.24
CA LEU A 197 0.23 2.23 4.59
C LEU A 197 1.53 1.44 4.74
N LEU A 198 2.00 0.75 3.71
CA LEU A 198 3.20 -0.08 3.76
C LEU A 198 4.36 0.57 3.00
N CYS A 199 5.53 0.56 3.63
CA CYS A 199 6.79 0.94 2.99
C CYS A 199 7.33 -0.27 2.20
N PRO A 200 7.65 -0.15 0.89
CA PRO A 200 8.22 -1.25 0.11
C PRO A 200 9.60 -1.72 0.59
N SER A 201 10.31 -0.90 1.37
CA SER A 201 11.58 -1.27 2.00
C SER A 201 11.41 -1.88 3.39
N ASP A 202 10.20 -1.94 3.95
CA ASP A 202 9.92 -2.56 5.24
C ASP A 202 9.79 -4.09 5.13
N TYR A 203 10.94 -4.74 4.97
CA TYR A 203 11.05 -6.20 4.90
C TYR A 203 10.84 -6.90 6.25
N GLN A 204 10.74 -6.15 7.35
CA GLN A 204 10.59 -6.70 8.70
C GLN A 204 9.12 -6.89 9.08
N SER A 205 8.20 -6.17 8.43
CA SER A 205 6.78 -6.37 8.63
C SER A 205 6.35 -7.76 8.14
N THR A 206 5.97 -8.62 9.08
CA THR A 206 5.43 -9.96 8.79
C THR A 206 3.91 -9.99 8.73
N SER A 207 3.24 -8.88 9.07
CA SER A 207 1.78 -8.81 9.17
C SER A 207 1.17 -7.89 8.10
N PRO A 208 0.09 -8.33 7.40
CA PRO A 208 -0.63 -7.47 6.46
C PRO A 208 -1.30 -6.27 7.14
N MET A 209 -1.44 -6.32 8.46
CA MET A 209 -2.13 -5.32 9.28
C MET A 209 -1.21 -4.18 9.70
N THR A 210 0.08 -4.24 9.39
CA THR A 210 1.04 -3.22 9.82
C THR A 210 0.82 -1.89 9.10
N SER A 211 1.16 -0.78 9.76
CA SER A 211 1.42 0.50 9.11
C SER A 211 2.89 0.85 9.25
N SER A 212 3.55 1.28 8.17
CA SER A 212 4.90 1.84 8.17
C SER A 212 4.89 3.36 8.32
N TYR A 213 3.71 3.98 8.45
CA TYR A 213 3.55 5.42 8.71
C TYR A 213 2.80 5.64 10.01
N ALA A 214 3.09 6.76 10.69
CA ALA A 214 2.42 7.16 11.91
C ALA A 214 2.19 8.67 11.97
N GLY A 215 1.15 9.07 12.68
CA GLY A 215 0.90 10.46 13.03
C GLY A 215 1.75 10.91 14.20
N VAL A 216 2.15 12.18 14.19
CA VAL A 216 2.88 12.82 15.30
C VAL A 216 1.89 13.21 16.38
N HIS A 217 2.02 12.60 17.57
CA HIS A 217 1.17 12.94 18.70
C HIS A 217 1.85 13.84 19.74
N HIS A 218 3.19 13.80 19.87
CA HIS A 218 3.91 14.56 20.90
C HIS A 218 5.39 14.80 20.53
N PRO A 219 6.04 15.89 20.98
CA PRO A 219 7.46 16.14 20.74
C PRO A 219 8.40 15.26 21.60
N THR A 220 7.99 14.80 22.78
CA THR A 220 8.83 13.93 23.64
C THR A 220 8.17 12.58 23.93
N GLU A 221 8.92 11.60 24.44
CA GLU A 221 8.35 10.31 24.83
C GLU A 221 7.34 10.52 25.96
N THR A 222 6.06 10.34 25.62
CA THR A 222 4.92 10.63 26.49
C THR A 222 3.79 9.69 26.08
N PRO A 223 2.94 9.24 27.02
CA PRO A 223 1.75 8.47 26.66
C PRO A 223 0.80 9.28 25.75
N ILE A 224 0.06 8.59 24.89
CA ILE A 224 -0.97 9.23 24.06
C ILE A 224 -2.13 9.65 24.96
N ASP A 225 -2.38 10.96 25.05
CA ASP A 225 -3.44 11.54 25.87
C ASP A 225 -4.02 12.83 25.24
N ALA A 226 -5.06 13.39 25.87
CA ALA A 226 -5.88 14.48 25.32
C ALA A 226 -5.20 15.87 25.37
N ASP A 227 -4.12 16.01 26.15
CA ASP A 227 -3.37 17.26 26.34
C ASP A 227 -2.07 17.33 25.53
N ASN A 228 -1.81 16.32 24.69
CA ASN A 228 -0.58 16.23 23.93
C ASN A 228 -0.40 17.39 22.92
N LEU A 229 0.86 17.65 22.55
CA LEU A 229 1.29 18.85 21.82
C LEU A 229 1.43 18.66 20.30
N GLY A 230 1.46 17.42 19.80
CA GLY A 230 1.42 17.16 18.36
C GLY A 230 0.03 17.38 17.75
N VAL A 231 -0.16 16.92 16.50
CA VAL A 231 -1.42 17.10 15.77
C VAL A 231 -2.39 15.94 15.99
N PHE A 232 -1.86 14.71 16.09
CA PHE A 232 -2.66 13.49 16.13
C PHE A 232 -2.66 12.85 17.52
N PHE A 233 -3.52 13.33 18.41
CA PHE A 233 -3.62 12.80 19.78
C PHE A 233 -5.05 12.36 20.14
N LEU A 234 -5.26 11.90 21.39
CA LEU A 234 -6.53 11.37 21.85
C LEU A 234 -7.67 12.39 21.68
N ASN A 235 -8.69 12.00 20.90
CA ASN A 235 -9.89 12.79 20.63
C ASN A 235 -9.63 14.21 20.13
N SER A 236 -8.47 14.45 19.53
CA SER A 236 -8.10 15.75 18.94
C SER A 236 -9.12 16.22 17.91
N ARG A 237 -9.34 17.54 17.89
CA ARG A 237 -10.21 18.26 16.95
C ARG A 237 -9.56 19.59 16.61
N LEU A 238 -8.46 19.52 15.87
CA LEU A 238 -7.66 20.69 15.52
C LEU A 238 -8.09 21.23 14.16
N THR A 239 -8.26 22.53 14.08
CA THR A 239 -8.36 23.29 12.83
C THR A 239 -6.96 23.71 12.37
N PRO A 240 -6.79 24.16 11.12
CA PRO A 240 -5.53 24.76 10.68
C PRO A 240 -5.07 25.94 11.55
N ASP A 241 -6.01 26.73 12.09
CA ASP A 241 -5.72 27.89 12.93
C ASP A 241 -5.16 27.50 14.32
N ASP A 242 -5.39 26.26 14.77
CA ASP A 242 -4.86 25.73 16.04
C ASP A 242 -3.36 25.33 15.94
N ILE A 243 -2.78 25.41 14.75
CA ILE A 243 -1.38 25.09 14.46
C ILE A 243 -0.61 26.41 14.29
N ALA A 244 -0.26 27.02 15.42
CA ALA A 244 0.33 28.36 15.48
C ALA A 244 1.70 28.45 14.79
N ASP A 245 2.44 27.34 14.72
CA ASP A 245 3.75 27.29 14.05
C ASP A 245 3.61 27.24 12.52
N GLY A 246 2.39 27.05 12.03
CA GLY A 246 2.06 26.99 10.62
C GLY A 246 2.27 25.60 10.01
N LEU A 247 1.45 25.30 9.01
CA LEU A 247 1.41 23.99 8.35
C LEU A 247 2.74 23.57 7.68
N ASN A 248 3.59 24.53 7.30
CA ASN A 248 4.92 24.25 6.71
C ASN A 248 5.98 23.88 7.75
N HIS A 249 5.75 24.13 9.04
CA HIS A 249 6.74 23.89 10.10
C HIS A 249 6.25 22.89 11.15
N THR A 250 5.20 22.12 10.83
CA THR A 250 4.67 21.09 11.74
C THR A 250 4.59 19.75 11.01
N PHE A 251 5.23 18.74 11.57
CA PHE A 251 5.12 17.36 11.12
C PHE A 251 3.75 16.80 11.43
N PHE A 252 3.14 16.22 10.41
CA PHE A 252 1.86 15.54 10.51
C PHE A 252 2.08 14.04 10.61
N LEU A 253 2.73 13.48 9.59
CA LEU A 253 3.00 12.05 9.50
C LEU A 253 4.50 11.81 9.31
N GLY A 254 4.96 10.64 9.70
CA GLY A 254 6.34 10.20 9.46
C GLY A 254 6.43 8.69 9.27
N GLU A 255 7.52 8.26 8.64
CA GLU A 255 7.88 6.85 8.58
C GLU A 255 8.21 6.30 9.97
N LYS A 256 7.76 5.08 10.23
CA LYS A 256 8.17 4.29 11.39
C LYS A 256 8.54 2.89 10.97
N VAL A 257 9.44 2.29 11.74
CA VAL A 257 9.80 0.89 11.56
C VAL A 257 8.74 0.00 12.23
N ALA A 258 8.27 -1.02 11.51
CA ALA A 258 7.42 -2.05 12.07
C ALA A 258 8.16 -2.83 13.19
N PRO A 259 7.45 -3.28 14.24
CA PRO A 259 8.08 -4.11 15.26
C PRO A 259 8.54 -5.44 14.68
N LYS A 260 9.79 -5.84 14.98
CA LYS A 260 10.40 -7.13 14.56
C LYS A 260 9.74 -8.36 15.20
N ALA A 261 9.17 -8.19 16.40
CA ALA A 261 8.54 -9.24 17.19
C ALA A 261 7.50 -8.62 18.15
N GLY A 262 6.55 -9.44 18.60
CA GLY A 262 5.49 -9.03 19.53
C GLY A 262 4.13 -8.85 18.87
N VAL A 263 3.16 -8.34 19.64
CA VAL A 263 1.78 -8.17 19.19
C VAL A 263 1.70 -6.99 18.21
N VAL A 264 1.33 -7.29 16.96
CA VAL A 264 1.00 -6.26 15.96
C VAL A 264 -0.42 -5.76 16.25
N LEU A 265 -0.55 -4.52 16.72
CA LEU A 265 -1.83 -3.88 17.06
C LEU A 265 -2.62 -3.40 15.84
N GLY A 266 -2.05 -3.45 14.64
CA GLY A 266 -2.76 -3.20 13.40
C GLY A 266 -2.96 -1.73 13.03
N TRP A 267 -3.14 -1.46 11.74
CA TRP A 267 -3.28 -0.12 11.17
C TRP A 267 -4.57 0.57 11.60
N MET A 268 -5.58 -0.18 12.05
CA MET A 268 -6.82 0.42 12.58
C MET A 268 -6.63 1.01 13.98
N SER A 269 -5.55 0.63 14.68
CA SER A 269 -5.34 0.95 16.09
C SER A 269 -4.60 2.27 16.30
N GLY A 270 -5.28 3.24 16.91
CA GLY A 270 -4.78 4.54 17.34
C GLY A 270 -3.93 4.43 18.62
N THR A 271 -2.89 3.61 18.53
CA THR A 271 -1.88 3.37 19.57
C THR A 271 -0.52 3.59 18.92
N ARG A 272 0.56 3.09 19.50
CA ARG A 272 1.89 3.05 18.88
C ARG A 272 1.95 2.37 17.50
N ALA A 273 0.91 1.62 17.12
CA ALA A 273 0.79 1.06 15.78
C ALA A 273 0.58 2.11 14.69
N THR A 274 0.03 3.28 15.01
CA THR A 274 -0.19 4.37 14.05
C THR A 274 0.13 5.77 14.58
N LEU A 275 0.59 5.88 15.83
CA LEU A 275 1.03 7.14 16.44
C LEU A 275 2.45 6.99 16.96
N ARG A 276 3.23 8.07 16.89
CA ARG A 276 4.60 8.17 17.41
C ARG A 276 4.88 9.57 17.95
N ASN A 277 5.87 9.67 18.80
CA ASN A 277 6.39 10.94 19.31
C ASN A 277 7.84 11.16 18.86
N MET A 278 8.43 12.30 19.22
CA MET A 278 9.81 12.66 18.88
C MET A 278 10.77 12.57 20.07
N GLY A 279 10.52 11.62 20.99
CA GLY A 279 11.38 11.38 22.16
C GLY A 279 12.68 10.62 21.87
N HIS A 280 12.81 10.03 20.67
CA HIS A 280 13.91 9.13 20.32
C HIS A 280 14.54 9.49 18.98
N SER A 281 15.83 9.18 18.83
CA SER A 281 16.55 9.47 17.59
C SER A 281 15.97 8.69 16.40
N LEU A 282 16.10 9.25 15.19
CA LEU A 282 15.67 8.63 13.93
C LEU A 282 16.53 7.43 13.51
N ARG A 283 17.49 7.03 14.34
CA ARG A 283 18.36 5.87 14.10
C ARG A 283 17.59 4.56 14.21
N GLY A 284 16.30 4.56 14.56
CA GLY A 284 15.48 3.36 14.48
C GLY A 284 15.96 2.27 15.42
N GLU A 285 16.47 2.66 16.60
CA GLU A 285 16.74 1.74 17.70
C GLU A 285 15.39 1.17 18.16
N LEU A 286 15.04 0.04 17.54
CA LEU A 286 13.89 -0.78 17.92
C LEU A 286 14.20 -1.37 19.29
N GLU A 287 13.70 -0.71 20.34
CA GLU A 287 13.73 -1.28 21.69
C GLU A 287 13.15 -2.70 21.66
N PRO A 288 13.89 -3.73 22.12
CA PRO A 288 13.50 -5.13 22.00
C PRO A 288 12.21 -5.46 22.77
N ALA A 289 11.87 -4.66 23.78
CA ALA A 289 10.56 -4.65 24.40
C ALA A 289 10.21 -3.24 24.91
N PRO A 290 8.95 -2.77 24.78
CA PRO A 290 8.52 -1.55 25.44
C PRO A 290 8.71 -1.64 26.96
N PRO A 291 9.24 -0.60 27.62
CA PRO A 291 9.36 -0.58 29.08
C PRO A 291 8.00 -0.55 29.79
N SER A 292 6.93 -0.14 29.11
CA SER A 292 5.57 -0.15 29.66
C SER A 292 4.50 -0.22 28.56
N ASN A 293 3.26 -0.51 28.94
CA ASN A 293 2.11 -0.43 28.03
C ASN A 293 1.81 1.00 27.57
N LEU A 294 2.37 2.03 28.20
CA LEU A 294 2.18 3.42 27.80
C LEU A 294 3.26 3.90 26.82
N PHE A 295 4.34 3.14 26.65
CA PHE A 295 5.44 3.51 25.77
C PHE A 295 5.05 3.42 24.30
N VAL A 296 5.29 4.51 23.57
CA VAL A 296 4.89 4.67 22.17
C VAL A 296 6.10 4.53 21.25
N GLY A 297 7.22 5.17 21.63
CA GLY A 297 8.46 5.21 20.87
C GLY A 297 8.43 6.20 19.70
N GLY A 298 9.58 6.31 19.04
CA GLY A 298 9.83 7.29 17.98
C GLY A 298 9.61 6.80 16.55
N PHE A 299 9.92 7.72 15.64
CA PHE A 299 9.97 7.53 14.18
C PHE A 299 11.26 6.86 13.72
N GLY A 300 11.27 6.40 12.47
CA GLY A 300 12.43 5.75 11.87
C GLY A 300 12.10 5.12 10.54
N SER A 301 13.11 4.80 9.75
CA SER A 301 12.92 4.23 8.41
C SER A 301 13.83 3.03 8.17
N MET A 302 13.39 2.16 7.27
CA MET A 302 14.19 1.07 6.73
C MET A 302 15.11 1.52 5.59
N HIS A 303 14.92 2.75 5.12
CA HIS A 303 15.86 3.43 4.25
C HIS A 303 17.16 3.75 5.01
N ALA A 304 18.31 3.63 4.33
CA ALA A 304 19.62 3.66 4.99
C ALA A 304 19.91 4.99 5.72
N ASP A 305 19.61 6.12 5.09
CA ASP A 305 20.16 7.43 5.52
C ASP A 305 19.12 8.45 5.97
N THR A 306 17.86 8.28 5.56
CA THR A 306 16.82 9.31 5.69
C THR A 306 15.50 8.72 6.16
N VAL A 307 14.71 9.53 6.86
CA VAL A 307 13.32 9.24 7.22
C VAL A 307 12.44 10.26 6.52
N GLN A 308 11.37 9.79 5.86
CA GLN A 308 10.41 10.68 5.21
C GLN A 308 9.37 11.18 6.23
N PHE A 309 9.09 12.47 6.18
CA PHE A 309 8.04 13.12 6.95
C PHE A 309 7.13 13.93 6.03
N LEU A 310 5.86 13.99 6.41
CA LEU A 310 4.86 14.86 5.80
C LEU A 310 4.65 16.06 6.71
N LEU A 311 4.79 17.27 6.15
CA LEU A 311 4.41 18.51 6.80
C LEU A 311 2.90 18.76 6.65
N GLY A 312 2.34 19.56 7.55
CA GLY A 312 0.92 19.93 7.51
C GLY A 312 0.47 20.64 6.23
N SER A 313 1.39 21.15 5.43
CA SER A 313 1.10 21.77 4.13
C SER A 313 0.96 20.76 2.98
N GLY A 314 1.25 19.49 3.23
CA GLY A 314 1.29 18.43 2.23
C GLY A 314 2.67 18.20 1.62
N ALA A 315 3.67 19.04 1.94
CA ALA A 315 5.05 18.83 1.50
C ALA A 315 5.67 17.61 2.20
N VAL A 316 6.38 16.78 1.43
CA VAL A 316 7.13 15.64 1.97
C VAL A 316 8.60 15.99 2.01
N VAL A 317 9.20 15.88 3.20
CA VAL A 317 10.60 16.21 3.46
C VAL A 317 11.39 14.98 3.90
N SER A 318 12.64 14.91 3.46
CA SER A 318 13.56 13.82 3.79
C SER A 318 14.55 14.28 4.86
N ILE A 319 14.43 13.71 6.07
CA ILE A 319 15.25 14.08 7.21
C ILE A 319 16.39 13.07 7.40
N PRO A 320 17.66 13.50 7.49
CA PRO A 320 18.77 12.60 7.82
C PRO A 320 18.56 11.89 9.16
N ARG A 321 18.87 10.59 9.24
CA ARG A 321 18.70 9.81 10.48
C ARG A 321 19.60 10.26 11.64
N ARG A 322 20.62 11.07 11.33
CA ARG A 322 21.57 11.63 12.29
C ARG A 322 21.18 13.01 12.81
N THR A 323 20.05 13.56 12.36
CA THR A 323 19.58 14.88 12.80
C THR A 323 19.36 14.89 14.31
N ASP A 324 19.77 15.98 14.96
CA ASP A 324 19.62 16.18 16.40
C ASP A 324 18.14 16.23 16.80
N LEU A 325 17.84 15.83 18.03
CA LEU A 325 16.46 15.74 18.49
C LEU A 325 15.76 17.08 18.57
N LYS A 326 16.45 18.12 19.04
CA LYS A 326 15.84 19.44 19.30
C LYS A 326 15.05 20.00 18.10
N PRO A 327 15.62 20.13 16.88
CA PRO A 327 14.84 20.59 15.72
C PRO A 327 13.68 19.66 15.37
N LEU A 328 13.81 18.36 15.57
CA LEU A 328 12.72 17.41 15.30
C LEU A 328 11.57 17.58 16.31
N GLN A 329 11.90 17.86 17.57
CA GLN A 329 10.93 18.12 18.62
C GLN A 329 10.16 19.40 18.35
N GLN A 330 10.85 20.45 17.90
CA GLN A 330 10.22 21.71 17.48
C GLN A 330 9.21 21.48 16.35
N LEU A 331 9.62 20.76 15.30
CA LEU A 331 8.71 20.39 14.21
C LEU A 331 7.58 19.43 14.64
N SER A 332 7.65 18.83 15.83
CA SER A 332 6.64 17.89 16.34
C SER A 332 5.69 18.52 17.37
N ASP A 333 5.98 19.74 17.82
CA ASP A 333 5.04 20.60 18.51
C ASP A 333 4.29 21.44 17.46
N ARG A 334 3.02 21.74 17.73
CA ARG A 334 2.18 22.53 16.80
C ARG A 334 2.13 24.01 17.17
N ARG A 335 2.65 24.39 18.34
CA ARG A 335 2.43 25.71 18.95
C ARG A 335 3.59 26.21 19.82
N ASP A 336 4.82 25.73 19.62
CA ASP A 336 5.95 26.14 20.45
C ASP A 336 6.59 27.47 20.00
N GLY A 337 6.22 27.95 18.80
CA GLY A 337 6.73 29.16 18.17
C GLY A 337 8.17 29.06 17.69
N ALA A 338 8.81 27.89 17.84
CA ALA A 338 10.24 27.70 17.66
C ALA A 338 10.54 27.12 16.28
N LEU A 339 10.32 27.96 15.25
CA LEU A 339 10.51 27.59 13.86
C LEU A 339 11.96 27.14 13.58
N VAL A 340 12.07 26.06 12.82
CA VAL A 340 13.37 25.51 12.40
C VAL A 340 13.74 26.05 11.03
N ASP A 341 15.03 26.30 10.84
CA ASP A 341 15.60 26.70 9.56
C ASP A 341 15.29 25.66 8.46
N GLU A 342 14.91 26.13 7.27
CA GLU A 342 14.60 25.27 6.12
C GLU A 342 15.82 24.48 5.64
N GLU A 343 17.04 24.93 5.97
CA GLU A 343 18.28 24.19 5.71
C GLU A 343 18.27 22.75 6.26
N LEU A 344 17.47 22.47 7.30
CA LEU A 344 17.34 21.14 7.90
C LEU A 344 16.94 20.05 6.89
N TYR A 345 16.15 20.41 5.88
CA TYR A 345 15.64 19.48 4.87
C TYR A 345 16.00 19.84 3.43
N LEU A 346 16.64 20.98 3.18
CA LEU A 346 17.14 21.37 1.86
C LEU A 346 18.53 20.79 1.50
N SER A 347 19.22 20.13 2.44
CA SER A 347 20.61 19.68 2.26
C SER A 347 20.79 18.37 1.43
N GLN A 348 20.02 18.15 0.37
CA GLN A 348 20.17 16.97 -0.51
C GLN A 348 20.66 17.32 -1.91
#